data_AF-A0A1Y3YZS0-F1
#
_entry.id   AF-A0A1Y3YZS0-F1
#
_cell.length_a   1.000
_cell.length_b   1.000
_cell.length_c   1.000
_cell.angle_alpha   90.00
_cell.angle_beta   90.00
_cell.angle_gamma   90.00
#
_symmetry.space_group_name_H-M   'P 1'
#
loop_
_entity.id
_entity.type
_entity.pdbx_description
1 polymer ?
#
loop_
_entity_poly.entity_id
_entity_poly.type
_entity_poly.pdbx_seq_one_letter_code
_entity_poly.pdbx_strand_id
1 'polypeptide(L)'
;MKRIIHTFVIAFQFIILSAILTACKEDDGNISSPQEVTPSFFWEGSSFQLEADNGWGITRFANRVALSNFHQKCQYHLSWDGGSGAGEKTNGILKIAEAGKKLQTIRLDALLIEDINGMYYNIHFQKGEATGILLFSK
;
A
#
# COMPACT_ATOMS: atom_id res chain seq x y z
N MET A 1 16.66 59.31 23.26
CA MET A 1 15.60 58.30 23.49
C MET A 1 15.30 57.39 22.29
N LYS A 2 15.42 57.83 21.01
CA LYS A 2 15.12 56.95 19.84
C LYS A 2 16.17 55.86 19.54
N ARG A 3 17.45 56.05 19.90
CA ARG A 3 18.53 55.04 19.66
C ARG A 3 18.44 53.82 20.58
N ILE A 4 17.99 54.00 21.82
CA ILE A 4 17.83 52.90 22.80
C ILE A 4 16.70 51.96 22.36
N ILE A 5 15.59 52.51 21.88
CA ILE A 5 14.44 51.73 21.39
C ILE A 5 14.82 50.86 20.18
N HIS A 6 15.65 51.37 19.25
CA HIS A 6 16.13 50.58 18.11
C HIS A 6 17.04 49.42 18.53
N THR A 7 17.95 49.63 19.49
CA THR A 7 18.82 48.56 19.99
C THR A 7 18.02 47.47 20.71
N PHE A 8 16.98 47.84 21.46
CA PHE A 8 16.09 46.89 22.14
C PHE A 8 15.23 46.08 21.16
N VAL A 9 14.73 46.70 20.07
CA VAL A 9 13.93 46.00 19.05
C VAL A 9 14.78 44.98 18.28
N ILE A 10 16.01 45.33 17.92
CA ILE A 10 16.93 44.42 17.22
C ILE A 10 17.32 43.25 18.14
N ALA A 11 17.65 43.52 19.40
CA ALA A 11 17.97 42.46 20.38
C ALA A 11 16.78 41.50 20.60
N PHE A 12 15.55 42.00 20.61
CA PHE A 12 14.34 41.17 20.77
C PHE A 12 14.07 40.30 19.53
N GLN A 13 14.34 40.79 18.31
CA GLN A 13 14.25 39.99 17.09
C GLN A 13 15.27 38.84 17.05
N PHE A 14 16.49 39.04 17.57
CA PHE A 14 17.50 37.98 17.66
C PHE A 14 17.16 36.92 18.72
N ILE A 15 16.51 37.30 19.82
CA ILE A 15 16.06 36.36 20.87
C ILE A 15 14.88 35.50 20.38
N ILE A 16 13.98 36.06 19.57
CA ILE A 16 12.88 35.28 18.97
C ILE A 16 13.42 34.27 17.93
N LEU A 17 14.46 34.64 17.17
CA LEU A 17 15.08 33.73 16.20
C LEU A 17 15.83 32.57 16.86
N SER A 18 16.47 32.79 18.02
CA SER A 18 17.14 31.72 18.79
C SER A 18 16.18 30.82 19.58
N ALA A 19 15.01 31.33 19.98
CA ALA A 19 13.96 30.53 20.61
C ALA A 19 13.28 29.56 19.61
N ILE A 20 13.16 29.93 18.33
CA ILE A 20 12.61 29.04 17.29
C ILE A 20 13.58 27.87 17.00
N LEU A 21 14.90 28.08 17.11
CA LEU A 21 15.90 27.03 16.92
C LEU A 21 16.01 26.04 18.10
N THR A 22 15.50 26.39 19.28
CA THR A 22 15.61 25.55 20.50
C THR A 22 14.34 24.75 20.80
N ALA A 23 13.22 25.02 20.11
CA ALA A 23 11.97 24.29 20.27
C ALA A 23 11.92 22.95 19.49
N CYS A 24 12.88 22.69 18.61
CA CYS A 24 13.12 21.36 18.04
C CYS A 24 14.08 20.61 18.96
N LYS A 25 13.62 20.27 20.16
CA LYS A 25 14.25 19.21 20.91
C LYS A 25 13.84 17.92 20.20
N GLU A 26 14.77 17.36 19.42
CA GLU A 26 14.64 16.02 18.84
C GLU A 26 14.34 15.07 20.00
N ASP A 27 13.10 14.61 20.03
CA ASP A 27 12.72 13.42 20.77
C ASP A 27 13.22 12.28 19.88
N ASP A 28 14.30 11.62 20.28
CA ASP A 28 14.94 10.50 19.57
C ASP A 28 14.05 9.23 19.57
N GLY A 29 12.74 9.41 19.70
CA GLY A 29 11.77 8.41 19.32
C GLY A 29 11.91 8.19 17.83
N ASN A 30 12.37 7.01 17.45
CA ASN A 30 12.27 6.46 16.11
C ASN A 30 10.79 6.49 15.68
N ILE A 31 10.29 7.65 15.25
CA ILE A 31 9.10 7.75 14.42
C ILE A 31 9.59 7.23 13.08
N SER A 32 9.52 5.91 12.92
CA SER A 32 9.47 5.32 11.59
C SER A 32 8.44 6.16 10.84
N SER A 33 8.87 6.89 9.80
CA SER A 33 7.93 7.48 8.86
C SER A 33 6.91 6.41 8.51
N PRO A 34 5.62 6.75 8.34
CA PRO A 34 4.65 5.77 7.86
C PRO A 34 5.28 5.14 6.62
N GLN A 35 5.60 3.85 6.71
CA GLN A 35 6.26 3.14 5.63
C GLN A 35 5.42 3.42 4.38
N GLU A 36 6.03 3.99 3.34
CA GLU A 36 5.28 4.32 2.14
C GLU A 36 4.89 3.00 1.47
N VAL A 37 3.66 2.58 1.71
CA VAL A 37 3.12 1.31 1.24
C VAL A 37 2.62 1.53 -0.19
N THR A 38 3.32 0.98 -1.19
CA THR A 38 2.93 1.13 -2.60
C THR A 38 1.99 0.00 -3.04
N PRO A 39 0.71 0.30 -3.40
CA PRO A 39 -0.21 -0.68 -3.94
C PRO A 39 0.37 -1.45 -5.13
N SER A 40 0.37 -2.77 -5.01
CA SER A 40 1.07 -3.65 -5.94
C SER A 40 0.51 -5.07 -5.91
N PHE A 41 0.85 -5.81 -6.96
CA PHE A 41 0.56 -7.23 -7.09
C PHE A 41 1.85 -7.99 -7.37
N PHE A 42 1.95 -9.19 -6.81
CA PHE A 42 2.98 -10.16 -7.11
C PHE A 42 2.41 -11.59 -7.18
N TRP A 43 2.77 -12.34 -8.21
CA TRP A 43 2.57 -13.78 -8.31
C TRP A 43 3.57 -14.42 -9.28
N GLU A 44 4.32 -15.43 -8.84
CA GLU A 44 5.23 -16.24 -9.68
C GLU A 44 6.08 -15.41 -10.66
N GLY A 45 6.74 -14.37 -10.16
CA GLY A 45 7.61 -13.50 -10.95
C GLY A 45 6.90 -12.39 -11.75
N SER A 46 5.57 -12.41 -11.82
CA SER A 46 4.78 -11.29 -12.34
C SER A 46 4.57 -10.25 -11.26
N SER A 47 4.96 -9.00 -11.52
CA SER A 47 4.82 -7.88 -10.56
C SER A 47 4.42 -6.60 -11.27
N PHE A 48 3.53 -5.81 -10.64
CA PHE A 48 3.16 -4.47 -11.11
C PHE A 48 2.57 -3.63 -9.98
N GLN A 49 2.71 -2.31 -10.12
CA GLN A 49 2.06 -1.32 -9.24
C GLN A 49 0.63 -1.05 -9.73
N LEU A 50 -0.31 -0.81 -8.81
CA LEU A 50 -1.72 -0.58 -9.16
C LEU A 50 -2.06 0.89 -9.40
N GLU A 51 -1.35 1.81 -8.74
CA GLU A 51 -1.61 3.26 -8.83
C GLU A 51 -0.64 3.97 -9.78
N ALA A 52 -0.08 3.22 -10.74
CA ALA A 52 0.81 3.73 -11.77
C ALA A 52 0.12 3.74 -13.14
N ASP A 53 0.53 4.66 -14.02
CA ASP A 53 0.08 4.68 -15.41
C ASP A 53 0.75 3.57 -16.23
N ASN A 54 0.34 2.32 -15.99
CA ASN A 54 0.87 1.12 -16.63
C ASN A 54 -0.22 0.23 -17.26
N GLY A 55 -1.46 0.74 -17.32
CA GLY A 55 -2.62 0.08 -17.90
C GLY A 55 -3.26 -1.02 -17.06
N TRP A 56 -2.79 -1.26 -15.82
CA TRP A 56 -3.47 -2.15 -14.88
C TRP A 56 -4.62 -1.44 -14.18
N GLY A 57 -5.79 -2.07 -14.19
CA GLY A 57 -6.97 -1.64 -13.44
C GLY A 57 -7.40 -2.68 -12.43
N ILE A 58 -7.97 -2.23 -11.32
CA ILE A 58 -8.51 -3.08 -10.24
C ILE A 58 -10.03 -2.99 -10.19
N THR A 59 -10.70 -4.14 -10.01
CA THR A 59 -12.14 -4.24 -9.74
C THR A 59 -12.35 -5.08 -8.48
N ARG A 60 -13.12 -4.57 -7.53
CA ARG A 60 -13.22 -5.12 -6.17
C ARG A 60 -14.67 -5.48 -5.83
N PHE A 61 -14.84 -6.62 -5.20
CA PHE A 61 -16.07 -7.07 -4.55
C PHE A 61 -15.73 -7.63 -3.16
N ALA A 62 -16.74 -7.90 -2.34
CA ALA A 62 -16.55 -8.42 -0.99
C ALA A 62 -15.71 -9.71 -0.94
N ASN A 63 -15.77 -10.55 -1.96
CA ASN A 63 -15.17 -11.88 -1.95
C ASN A 63 -14.25 -12.16 -3.15
N ARG A 64 -13.91 -11.12 -3.93
CA ARG A 64 -13.05 -11.25 -5.10
C ARG A 64 -12.44 -9.93 -5.53
N VAL A 65 -11.25 -10.01 -6.11
CA VAL A 65 -10.55 -8.90 -6.76
C VAL A 65 -10.11 -9.36 -8.15
N ALA A 66 -10.35 -8.53 -9.15
CA ALA A 66 -9.85 -8.72 -10.50
C ALA A 66 -8.87 -7.59 -10.85
N LEU A 67 -7.69 -7.97 -11.36
CA LEU A 67 -6.68 -7.07 -11.90
C LEU A 67 -6.62 -7.31 -13.39
N SER A 68 -6.84 -6.27 -14.20
CA SER A 68 -6.96 -6.40 -15.66
C SER A 68 -6.06 -5.43 -16.36
N ASN A 69 -5.41 -5.86 -17.44
CA ASN A 69 -4.65 -4.99 -18.32
C ASN A 69 -5.10 -5.22 -19.77
N PHE A 70 -5.68 -4.17 -20.36
CA PHE A 70 -6.22 -4.24 -21.72
C PHE A 70 -5.12 -4.46 -22.77
N HIS A 71 -4.00 -3.74 -22.66
CA HIS A 71 -2.90 -3.82 -23.62
C HIS A 71 -2.19 -5.18 -23.55
N GLN A 72 -1.97 -5.69 -22.34
CA GLN A 72 -1.37 -7.01 -22.12
C GLN A 72 -2.36 -8.17 -22.37
N LYS A 73 -3.66 -7.86 -22.52
CA LYS A 73 -4.74 -8.85 -22.65
C LYS A 73 -4.67 -9.93 -21.56
N CYS A 74 -4.42 -9.48 -20.34
CA CYS A 74 -4.19 -10.32 -19.18
C CYS A 74 -5.13 -9.92 -18.04
N GLN A 75 -5.64 -10.91 -17.30
CA GLN A 75 -6.41 -10.70 -16.09
C GLN A 75 -6.02 -11.72 -15.02
N TYR A 76 -5.77 -11.23 -13.82
CA TYR A 76 -5.70 -12.01 -12.58
C TYR A 76 -7.02 -11.85 -11.85
N HIS A 77 -7.65 -12.96 -11.45
CA HIS A 77 -8.90 -12.95 -10.69
C HIS A 77 -8.73 -13.80 -9.43
N LEU A 78 -8.61 -13.14 -8.29
CA LEU A 78 -8.49 -13.74 -6.97
C LEU A 78 -9.85 -13.76 -6.29
N SER A 79 -10.28 -14.91 -5.77
CA SER A 79 -11.58 -15.06 -5.10
C SER A 79 -11.51 -16.03 -3.93
N TRP A 80 -12.43 -15.89 -2.98
CA TRP A 80 -12.54 -16.71 -1.78
C TRP A 80 -13.98 -16.76 -1.25
N ASP A 81 -14.22 -17.57 -0.23
CA ASP A 81 -15.50 -17.62 0.49
C ASP A 81 -15.55 -16.63 1.65
N GLY A 82 -16.73 -16.04 1.87
CA GLY A 82 -16.95 -15.02 2.90
C GLY A 82 -16.80 -13.59 2.38
N GLY A 83 -16.44 -12.65 3.26
CA GLY A 83 -16.30 -11.22 2.93
C GLY A 83 -14.86 -10.71 2.93
N SER A 84 -14.70 -9.39 2.81
CA SER A 84 -13.40 -8.71 2.66
C SER A 84 -12.77 -8.30 3.99
N GLY A 85 -13.37 -8.65 5.12
CA GLY A 85 -12.81 -8.37 6.44
C GLY A 85 -11.48 -9.08 6.63
N ALA A 86 -10.63 -8.57 7.52
CA ALA A 86 -9.34 -9.18 7.84
C ALA A 86 -9.50 -10.63 8.36
N GLY A 87 -8.42 -11.40 8.28
CA GLY A 87 -8.34 -12.80 8.71
C GLY A 87 -8.24 -13.79 7.56
N GLU A 88 -8.06 -15.06 7.93
CA GLU A 88 -7.95 -16.18 6.99
C GLU A 88 -9.23 -16.35 6.18
N LYS A 89 -9.07 -16.76 4.92
CA LYS A 89 -10.16 -17.07 3.99
C LYS A 89 -10.00 -18.49 3.47
N THR A 90 -11.15 -19.11 3.23
CA THR A 90 -11.23 -20.48 2.72
C THR A 90 -11.59 -20.49 1.25
N ASN A 91 -11.36 -21.64 0.60
CA ASN A 91 -11.68 -21.87 -0.81
C ASN A 91 -11.10 -20.81 -1.76
N GLY A 92 -9.88 -20.34 -1.45
CA GLY A 92 -9.14 -19.40 -2.28
C GLY A 92 -8.86 -19.95 -3.68
N ILE A 93 -9.15 -19.15 -4.70
CA ILE A 93 -8.88 -19.48 -6.10
C ILE A 93 -8.23 -18.27 -6.78
N LEU A 94 -7.10 -18.51 -7.43
CA LEU A 94 -6.51 -17.58 -8.40
C LEU A 94 -6.80 -18.10 -9.82
N LYS A 95 -7.40 -17.26 -10.65
CA LYS A 95 -7.52 -17.51 -12.09
C LYS A 95 -6.65 -16.53 -12.86
N ILE A 96 -5.96 -17.04 -13.88
CA ILE A 96 -5.11 -16.24 -14.76
C ILE A 96 -5.57 -16.46 -16.20
N ALA A 97 -6.09 -15.40 -16.80
CA ALA A 97 -6.54 -15.37 -18.18
C ALA A 97 -5.57 -14.51 -19.00
N GLU A 98 -4.99 -15.10 -20.04
CA GLU A 98 -4.07 -14.43 -20.95
C GLU A 98 -4.46 -14.78 -22.39
N ALA A 99 -4.45 -13.79 -23.29
CA ALA A 99 -4.81 -14.01 -24.68
C ALA A 99 -3.96 -15.12 -25.33
N GLY A 100 -4.62 -16.08 -25.97
CA GLY A 100 -3.96 -17.20 -26.65
C GLY A 100 -3.49 -18.33 -25.71
N LYS A 101 -3.68 -18.21 -24.39
CA LYS A 101 -3.38 -19.27 -23.42
C LYS A 101 -4.66 -19.88 -22.86
N LYS A 102 -4.56 -21.14 -22.41
CA LYS A 102 -5.64 -21.79 -21.67
C LYS A 102 -5.80 -21.09 -20.31
N LEU A 103 -7.05 -20.85 -19.90
CA LEU A 103 -7.36 -20.33 -18.57
C LEU A 103 -6.69 -21.20 -17.49
N GLN A 104 -5.87 -20.56 -16.66
CA GLN A 104 -5.28 -21.20 -15.49
C GLN A 104 -6.23 -21.03 -14.30
N THR A 105 -6.45 -22.09 -13.54
CA THR A 105 -7.26 -22.07 -12.31
C THR A 105 -6.48 -22.77 -11.22
N ILE A 106 -6.03 -22.01 -10.24
CA ILE A 106 -5.16 -22.43 -9.15
C ILE A 106 -6.00 -22.41 -7.87
N ARG A 107 -6.18 -23.57 -7.25
CA ARG A 107 -6.74 -23.66 -5.89
C ARG A 107 -5.62 -23.38 -4.90
N LEU A 108 -5.78 -22.32 -4.13
CA LEU A 108 -4.82 -21.86 -3.15
C LEU A 108 -4.87 -22.73 -1.89
N ASP A 109 -3.72 -22.91 -1.26
CA ASP A 109 -3.60 -23.67 -0.01
C ASP A 109 -3.86 -22.74 1.20
N ALA A 110 -3.57 -21.45 1.06
CA ALA A 110 -3.84 -20.42 2.06
C ALA A 110 -4.19 -19.07 1.42
N LEU A 111 -5.06 -18.30 2.08
CA LEU A 111 -5.33 -16.89 1.77
C LEU A 111 -5.60 -16.13 3.07
N LEU A 112 -4.90 -15.03 3.30
CA LEU A 112 -5.01 -14.16 4.47
C LEU A 112 -5.24 -12.72 4.00
N ILE A 113 -6.22 -12.04 4.57
CA ILE A 113 -6.41 -10.60 4.38
C ILE A 113 -5.97 -9.87 5.64
N GLU A 114 -5.04 -8.94 5.50
CA GLU A 114 -4.61 -8.05 6.57
C GLU A 114 -5.17 -6.63 6.37
N ASP A 115 -5.42 -5.96 7.49
CA ASP A 115 -5.78 -4.56 7.56
C ASP A 115 -4.56 -3.75 7.99
N ILE A 116 -4.00 -2.96 7.08
CA ILE A 116 -2.85 -2.11 7.39
C ILE A 116 -3.36 -0.72 7.76
N ASN A 117 -3.35 -0.44 9.06
CA ASN A 117 -3.65 0.86 9.66
C ASN A 117 -4.99 1.47 9.22
N GLY A 118 -5.98 0.67 8.83
CA GLY A 118 -7.26 1.16 8.32
C GLY A 118 -7.22 1.69 6.89
N MET A 119 -6.05 1.71 6.23
CA MET A 119 -5.84 2.40 4.96
C MET A 119 -5.66 1.45 3.76
N TYR A 120 -5.07 0.27 3.99
CA TYR A 120 -4.81 -0.70 2.93
C TYR A 120 -5.31 -2.10 3.31
N TYR A 121 -5.69 -2.85 2.29
CA TYR A 121 -5.78 -4.31 2.36
C TYR A 121 -4.48 -4.91 1.85
N ASN A 122 -3.92 -5.87 2.57
CA ASN A 122 -2.81 -6.69 2.13
C ASN A 122 -3.24 -8.16 2.11
N ILE A 123 -3.44 -8.69 0.90
CA ILE A 123 -3.88 -10.07 0.71
C ILE A 123 -2.66 -10.92 0.39
N HIS A 124 -2.36 -11.86 1.28
CA HIS A 124 -1.36 -12.90 1.07
C HIS A 124 -2.07 -14.16 0.60
N PHE A 125 -1.51 -14.84 -0.40
CA PHE A 125 -2.06 -16.10 -0.90
C PHE A 125 -0.95 -17.03 -1.35
N GLN A 126 -1.18 -18.34 -1.27
CA GLN A 126 -0.13 -19.34 -1.45
C GLN A 126 -0.62 -20.57 -2.20
N LYS A 127 0.28 -21.16 -3.01
CA LYS A 127 0.15 -22.51 -3.58
C LYS A 127 1.49 -23.25 -3.50
N GLY A 128 1.59 -24.30 -2.69
CA GLY A 128 2.86 -24.97 -2.41
C GLY A 128 3.89 -23.96 -1.91
N GLU A 129 5.04 -23.89 -2.57
CA GLU A 129 6.10 -22.92 -2.25
C GLU A 129 5.88 -21.53 -2.89
N ALA A 130 4.93 -21.39 -3.82
CA ALA A 130 4.65 -20.12 -4.48
C ALA A 130 3.78 -19.21 -3.59
N THR A 131 4.27 -18.01 -3.34
CA THR A 131 3.56 -16.97 -2.58
C THR A 131 3.15 -15.81 -3.49
N GLY A 132 2.03 -15.18 -3.14
CA GLY A 132 1.47 -14.02 -3.81
C GLY A 132 1.05 -12.96 -2.82
N ILE A 133 1.18 -11.71 -3.26
CA ILE A 133 0.81 -10.53 -2.48
C ILE A 133 -0.04 -9.63 -3.36
N LEU A 134 -1.15 -9.15 -2.82
CA LEU A 134 -1.97 -8.13 -3.42
C LEU A 134 -2.26 -7.05 -2.38
N LEU A 135 -1.64 -5.90 -2.57
CA LEU A 135 -1.73 -4.75 -1.71
C LEU A 135 -2.49 -3.63 -2.43
N PHE A 136 -3.58 -3.13 -1.84
CA PHE A 136 -4.37 -2.06 -2.43
C PHE A 136 -5.05 -1.20 -1.37
N SER A 137 -5.32 0.05 -1.74
CA SER A 137 -6.04 1.01 -0.92
C SER A 137 -7.47 0.54 -0.62
N LYS A 138 -8.01 0.89 0.54
CA LYS A 138 -9.41 0.62 0.89
C LYS A 138 -10.38 1.50 0.11
#